data_AF-A0A6G3X543-F1
#
_entry.id   AF-A0A6G3X543-F1
#
_cell.length_a   1.000
_cell.length_b   1.000
_cell.length_c   1.000
_cell.angle_alpha   90.00
_cell.angle_beta   90.00
_cell.angle_gamma   90.00
#
_symmetry.space_group_name_H-M   'P 1'
#
loop_
_entity.id
_entity.type
_entity.pdbx_description
1 polymer ?
#
loop_
_entity_poly.entity_id
_entity_poly.type
_entity_poly.pdbx_seq_one_letter_code
_entity_poly.pdbx_strand_id
1 'polypeptide(L)'
;VKLRTAVSGFNASPEPVRKGRTITVKGTLRSLDGTWKNASGQSVVILFKADGSSKWSKLATVRTNGKGVFSKGFTAKKDGTWKAQFKATSSRLGTIGSGDRVDVR
;
A
#
# COMPACT_ATOMS: atom_id res chain seq x y z
N VAL A 1 -21.22 13.98 -4.49
CA VAL A 1 -20.37 13.23 -5.45
C VAL A 1 -19.14 12.68 -4.72
N LYS A 2 -18.63 11.49 -5.08
CA LYS A 2 -17.39 10.92 -4.50
C LYS A 2 -16.22 11.08 -5.47
N LEU A 3 -15.05 11.48 -4.98
CA LEU A 3 -13.84 11.63 -5.79
C LEU A 3 -13.22 10.25 -6.09
N ARG A 4 -12.75 10.05 -7.32
CA ARG A 4 -11.95 8.86 -7.68
C ARG A 4 -10.61 8.90 -6.95
N THR A 5 -10.05 7.74 -6.61
CA THR A 5 -8.74 7.64 -5.98
C THR A 5 -7.82 6.67 -6.73
N ALA A 6 -6.52 6.87 -6.57
CA ALA A 6 -5.48 6.02 -7.13
C ALA A 6 -4.30 5.90 -6.16
N VAL A 7 -3.65 4.75 -6.14
CA VAL A 7 -2.34 4.57 -5.52
C VAL A 7 -1.29 4.63 -6.62
N SER A 8 -0.26 5.45 -6.43
CA SER A 8 0.83 5.64 -7.38
C SER A 8 2.19 5.34 -6.75
N GLY A 9 3.12 4.80 -7.53
CA GLY A 9 4.47 4.46 -7.07
C GLY A 9 4.48 3.47 -5.90
N PHE A 10 3.54 2.53 -5.87
CA PHE A 10 3.53 1.48 -4.86
C PHE A 10 4.76 0.58 -5.03
N ASN A 11 5.49 0.35 -3.94
CA ASN A 11 6.68 -0.50 -3.95
C ASN A 11 6.93 -1.11 -2.56
N ALA A 12 7.36 -2.37 -2.52
CA ALA A 12 7.96 -3.05 -1.38
C ALA A 12 9.47 -3.22 -1.69
N SER A 13 10.35 -2.89 -0.74
CA SER A 13 11.81 -2.95 -0.98
C SER A 13 12.62 -3.01 0.31
N PRO A 14 13.85 -3.53 0.33
CA PRO A 14 14.58 -4.10 -0.80
C PRO A 14 14.00 -5.46 -1.23
N GLU A 15 14.29 -5.85 -2.48
CA GLU A 15 13.98 -7.16 -3.02
C GLU A 15 15.16 -7.59 -3.92
N PRO A 16 15.72 -8.80 -3.75
CA PRO A 16 15.44 -9.75 -2.67
C PRO A 16 15.88 -9.20 -1.29
N VAL A 17 15.27 -9.72 -0.23
CA VAL A 17 15.58 -9.34 1.16
C VAL A 17 15.87 -10.56 2.01
N ARG A 18 16.85 -10.47 2.90
CA ARG A 18 17.10 -11.56 3.86
C ARG A 18 15.95 -11.69 4.86
N LYS A 19 15.58 -12.92 5.20
CA LYS A 19 14.60 -13.23 6.26
C LYS A 19 14.98 -12.55 7.57
N GLY A 20 14.00 -11.98 8.24
CA GLY A 20 14.18 -11.20 9.47
C GLY A 20 14.59 -9.74 9.25
N ARG A 21 14.95 -9.33 8.01
CA ARG A 21 15.26 -7.92 7.70
C ARG A 21 14.00 -7.13 7.36
N THR A 22 14.14 -5.82 7.37
CA THR A 22 13.03 -4.90 7.10
C THR A 22 12.80 -4.71 5.60
N ILE A 23 11.55 -4.87 5.18
CA ILE A 23 10.99 -4.37 3.92
C ILE A 23 10.26 -3.06 4.23
N THR A 24 10.49 -2.03 3.44
CA THR A 24 9.71 -0.80 3.43
C THR A 24 8.68 -0.86 2.31
N VAL A 25 7.41 -0.77 2.70
CA VAL A 25 6.28 -0.60 1.78
C VAL A 25 5.93 0.87 1.73
N LYS A 26 5.88 1.44 0.53
CA LYS A 26 5.57 2.86 0.31
C LYS A 26 4.69 3.09 -0.91
N GLY A 27 4.09 4.27 -0.99
CA GLY A 27 3.36 4.75 -2.17
C GLY A 27 2.70 6.11 -1.89
N THR A 28 2.02 6.66 -2.90
CA THR A 28 1.29 7.93 -2.78
C THR A 28 -0.18 7.73 -3.12
N LEU A 29 -1.08 8.11 -2.20
CA LEU A 29 -2.51 8.17 -2.47
C LEU A 29 -2.84 9.50 -3.16
N ARG A 30 -3.63 9.42 -4.24
CA ARG A 30 -4.10 10.58 -5.00
C ARG A 30 -5.63 10.53 -5.13
N SER A 31 -6.26 11.69 -5.26
CA SER A 31 -7.68 11.84 -5.57
C SER A 31 -7.90 12.81 -6.72
N LEU A 32 -8.89 12.53 -7.56
CA LEU A 32 -9.25 13.35 -8.72
C LEU A 32 -10.32 14.37 -8.33
N ASP A 33 -9.92 15.64 -8.24
CA ASP A 33 -10.77 16.80 -7.93
C ASP A 33 -10.46 17.92 -8.92
N GLY A 34 -11.11 17.85 -10.09
CA GLY A 34 -10.72 18.56 -11.32
C GLY A 34 -9.43 17.98 -11.93
N THR A 35 -8.35 17.96 -11.14
CA THR A 35 -7.06 17.37 -11.46
C THR A 35 -6.62 16.38 -10.38
N TRP A 36 -5.62 15.54 -10.68
CA TRP A 36 -5.09 14.56 -9.72
C TRP A 36 -4.21 15.24 -8.66
N LYS A 37 -4.72 15.31 -7.42
CA LYS A 37 -4.03 15.87 -6.26
C LYS A 37 -3.64 14.77 -5.27
N ASN A 38 -2.60 15.02 -4.47
CA ASN A 38 -2.20 14.10 -3.42
C ASN A 38 -3.21 14.14 -2.26
N ALA A 39 -3.54 12.98 -1.70
CA ALA A 39 -4.55 12.84 -0.66
C ALA A 39 -3.88 12.65 0.71
N SER A 40 -3.77 13.74 1.47
CA SER A 40 -3.15 13.77 2.79
C SER A 40 -4.10 13.31 3.91
N GLY A 41 -3.52 12.84 5.03
CA GLY A 41 -4.26 12.47 6.23
C GLY A 41 -5.22 11.29 6.08
N GLN A 42 -5.10 10.51 5.01
CA GLN A 42 -5.99 9.39 4.69
C GLN A 42 -5.43 8.08 5.22
N SER A 43 -6.30 7.16 5.61
CA SER A 43 -5.91 5.82 6.06
C SER A 43 -5.79 4.85 4.88
N VAL A 44 -4.62 4.24 4.72
CA VAL A 44 -4.32 3.20 3.71
C VAL A 44 -4.04 1.88 4.41
N VAL A 45 -4.67 0.81 3.98
CA VAL A 45 -4.48 -0.55 4.50
C VAL A 45 -3.37 -1.23 3.71
N ILE A 46 -2.38 -1.78 4.41
CA ILE A 46 -1.34 -2.62 3.81
C ILE A 46 -1.73 -4.09 3.95
N LEU A 47 -1.77 -4.77 2.81
CA LEU A 47 -2.14 -6.17 2.68
C LEU A 47 -0.94 -6.98 2.23
N PHE A 48 -0.86 -8.22 2.69
CA PHE A 48 0.13 -9.20 2.25
C PHE A 48 -0.54 -10.53 1.95
N LYS A 49 -0.11 -11.19 0.87
CA LYS A 49 -0.50 -12.54 0.50
C LYS A 49 0.76 -13.35 0.31
N ALA A 50 0.96 -14.35 1.17
CA ALA A 50 2.08 -15.27 1.03
C ALA A 50 1.98 -16.05 -0.28
N ASP A 51 3.12 -16.38 -0.88
CA ASP A 51 3.16 -17.26 -2.04
C ASP A 51 2.56 -18.64 -1.70
N GLY A 52 1.86 -19.23 -2.66
CA GLY A 52 1.05 -20.45 -2.44
C GLY A 52 -0.28 -20.23 -1.71
N SER A 53 -0.55 -19.02 -1.18
CA SER A 53 -1.83 -18.70 -0.55
C SER A 53 -2.79 -17.95 -1.48
N SER A 54 -4.08 -18.18 -1.30
CA SER A 54 -5.16 -17.35 -1.86
C SER A 54 -5.64 -16.26 -0.88
N LYS A 55 -5.20 -16.29 0.38
CA LYS A 55 -5.71 -15.41 1.44
C LYS A 55 -4.85 -14.14 1.59
N TRP A 56 -5.50 -12.99 1.52
CA TRP A 56 -4.89 -11.71 1.86
C TRP A 56 -5.00 -11.44 3.36
N SER A 57 -3.89 -11.10 4.00
CA SER A 57 -3.82 -10.67 5.39
C SER A 57 -3.63 -9.16 5.47
N LYS A 58 -4.43 -8.48 6.29
CA LYS A 58 -4.16 -7.10 6.69
C LYS A 58 -3.01 -7.07 7.68
N LEU A 59 -1.92 -6.38 7.33
CA LEU A 59 -0.77 -6.22 8.21
C LEU A 59 -0.79 -4.90 8.98
N ALA A 60 -1.26 -3.83 8.35
CA ALA A 60 -1.34 -2.52 9.00
C ALA A 60 -2.38 -1.60 8.38
N THR A 61 -2.73 -0.55 9.11
CA THR A 61 -3.30 0.67 8.55
C THR A 61 -2.28 1.79 8.77
N VAL A 62 -1.91 2.51 7.70
CA VAL A 62 -0.92 3.59 7.71
C VAL A 62 -1.61 4.88 7.26
N ARG A 63 -1.26 6.01 7.87
CA ARG A 63 -1.83 7.31 7.50
C ARG A 63 -0.93 8.03 6.50
N THR A 64 -1.51 8.61 5.46
CA THR A 64 -0.74 9.41 4.50
C THR A 64 -0.30 10.74 5.14
N ASN A 65 0.92 11.17 4.83
CA ASN A 65 1.45 12.45 5.30
C ASN A 65 0.87 13.63 4.48
N GLY A 66 1.35 14.86 4.75
CA GLY A 66 0.93 16.07 4.03
C GLY A 66 1.15 16.03 2.51
N LYS A 67 2.06 15.18 2.03
CA LYS A 67 2.33 14.95 0.60
C LYS A 67 1.54 13.77 0.02
N GLY A 68 0.61 13.18 0.78
CA GLY A 68 -0.16 12.00 0.37
C GLY A 68 0.62 10.69 0.39
N VAL A 69 1.86 10.70 0.88
CA VAL A 69 2.75 9.54 0.92
C VAL A 69 2.43 8.69 2.15
N PHE A 70 2.33 7.38 1.97
CA PHE A 70 2.37 6.39 3.06
C PHE A 70 3.67 5.60 2.96
N SER A 71 4.23 5.24 4.11
CA SER A 71 5.43 4.41 4.21
C SER A 71 5.42 3.64 5.53
N LYS A 72 5.78 2.35 5.51
CA LYS A 72 5.92 1.54 6.72
C LYS A 72 6.90 0.39 6.50
N GLY A 73 7.76 0.16 7.50
CA GLY A 73 8.64 -0.99 7.59
C GLY A 73 7.93 -2.21 8.18
N PHE A 74 8.22 -3.39 7.63
CA PHE A 74 7.76 -4.71 8.09
C PHE A 74 8.92 -5.70 8.09
N THR A 75 8.92 -6.65 9.02
CA THR A 75 9.89 -7.75 9.02
C THR A 75 9.54 -8.76 7.92
N ALA A 76 10.48 -9.02 7.01
CA ALA A 76 10.40 -10.06 5.99
C ALA A 76 10.41 -11.44 6.63
N LYS A 77 9.34 -12.23 6.43
CA LYS A 77 9.22 -13.58 7.02
C LYS A 77 9.17 -14.69 5.97
N LYS A 78 8.65 -14.39 4.79
CA LYS A 78 8.38 -15.32 3.68
C LYS A 78 8.06 -14.54 2.42
N ASP A 79 8.22 -15.20 1.29
CA ASP A 79 7.84 -14.68 -0.03
C ASP A 79 6.36 -14.35 -0.10
N GLY A 80 6.04 -13.32 -0.87
CA GLY A 80 4.65 -12.97 -1.13
C GLY A 80 4.45 -11.63 -1.77
N THR A 81 3.19 -11.39 -2.14
CA THR A 81 2.74 -10.15 -2.76
C THR A 81 2.19 -9.18 -1.73
N TRP A 82 2.64 -7.93 -1.80
CA TRP A 82 2.16 -6.78 -1.05
C TRP A 82 1.19 -5.95 -1.87
N LYS A 83 0.19 -5.34 -1.22
CA LYS A 83 -0.72 -4.36 -1.84
C LYS A 83 -1.08 -3.26 -0.86
N ALA A 84 -1.43 -2.09 -1.39
CA ALA A 84 -2.11 -1.03 -0.66
C ALA A 84 -3.59 -0.96 -1.06
N GLN A 85 -4.47 -0.79 -0.07
CA GLN A 85 -5.89 -0.56 -0.28
C GLN A 85 -6.32 0.71 0.43
N PHE A 86 -6.94 1.62 -0.32
CA PHE A 86 -7.70 2.72 0.25
C PHE A 86 -9.18 2.33 0.27
N LYS A 87 -9.78 2.28 1.46
CA LYS A 87 -11.21 1.99 1.60
C LYS A 87 -12.02 3.23 1.22
N ALA A 88 -13.21 3.03 0.65
CA ALA A 88 -14.10 4.12 0.33
C ALA A 88 -14.50 4.90 1.59
N THR A 89 -14.69 6.21 1.43
CA THR A 89 -15.22 7.10 2.48
C THR A 89 -16.56 7.71 2.01
N SER A 90 -17.10 8.63 2.81
CA SER A 90 -18.27 9.43 2.42
C SER A 90 -18.00 10.29 1.18
N SER A 91 -16.77 10.77 0.99
CA SER A 91 -16.39 11.70 -0.09
C SER A 91 -15.43 11.14 -1.14
N ARG A 92 -14.88 9.93 -0.96
CA ARG A 92 -13.92 9.32 -1.90
C ARG A 92 -14.25 7.85 -2.18
N LEU A 93 -14.10 7.44 -3.44
CA LEU A 93 -14.18 6.05 -3.84
C LEU A 93 -12.95 5.28 -3.35
N GLY A 94 -13.14 3.99 -3.03
CA GLY A 94 -12.05 3.11 -2.67
C GLY A 94 -11.21 2.72 -3.88
N THR A 95 -9.96 2.33 -3.64
CA THR A 95 -9.06 1.84 -4.68
C THR A 95 -8.12 0.78 -4.11
N ILE A 96 -7.72 -0.17 -4.95
CA ILE A 96 -6.69 -1.16 -4.63
C ILE A 96 -5.52 -0.88 -5.57
N GLY A 97 -4.34 -0.62 -5.00
CA GLY A 97 -3.12 -0.40 -5.77
C GLY A 97 -2.62 -1.66 -6.49
N SER A 98 -1.64 -1.47 -7.36
CA SER A 98 -0.86 -2.58 -7.93
C SER A 98 -0.23 -3.42 -6.81
N GLY A 99 0.02 -4.70 -7.11
CA GLY A 99 0.76 -5.57 -6.21
C GLY A 99 2.24 -5.56 -6.51
N ASP A 100 3.05 -5.86 -5.50
CA ASP A 100 4.50 -6.00 -5.61
C ASP A 100 4.96 -7.26 -4.88
N ARG A 101 5.73 -8.13 -5.53
CA ARG A 101 6.09 -9.46 -5.01
C ARG A 101 7.53 -9.47 -4.52
N VAL A 102 7.71 -9.60 -3.21
CA VAL A 102 9.02 -9.72 -2.56
C VAL A 102 9.50 -11.19 -2.53
N ASP A 103 10.74 -11.40 -2.96
CA ASP A 103 11.56 -12.60 -2.69
C ASP A 103 12.31 -12.47 -1.35
N VAL A 104 12.10 -13.41 -0.43
CA VAL A 104 12.73 -13.47 0.89
C VAL A 104 13.72 -14.64 0.96
N ARG A 105 14.99 -14.33 1.19
CA ARG A 105 16.10 -15.31 1.22
C ARG A 105 16.57 -15.65 2.63
#